data_AF-A0A382SBD5-F1
#
_entry.id   AF-A0A382SBD5-F1
#
_cell.length_a   1.000
_cell.length_b   1.000
_cell.length_c   1.000
_cell.angle_alpha   90.00
_cell.angle_beta   90.00
_cell.angle_gamma   90.00
#
_symmetry.space_group_name_H-M   'P 1'
#
loop_
_entity.id
_entity.type
_entity.pdbx_description
1 polymer ?
#
loop_
_entity_poly.entity_id
_entity_poly.type
_entity_poly.pdbx_seq_one_letter_code
_entity_poly.pdbx_strand_id
1 'polypeptide(L)'
;VACSKFLLISIDCWRCDALSRTNPSLLTPKFDVLTRDYALAERFFVTAPATRPSHTSLFTGLYPFEHGLFGQTYLKMFAGVTNLLQAFADAGFEVSGRSQRPDVFRFLDYEPFMGPLDPAIDDQTLASIEPTLQMLERFATAPQLRFLHFWYTHGGYGLSGM
;
A
#
# COMPACT_ATOMS: atom_id res chain seq x y z
N VAL A 1 2.83 -26.22 4.80
CA VAL A 1 2.50 -25.16 5.79
C VAL A 1 1.56 -24.19 5.10
N ALA A 2 0.33 -24.03 5.58
CA ALA A 2 -0.54 -22.99 5.04
C ALA A 2 -0.02 -21.63 5.52
N CYS A 3 0.23 -20.71 4.59
CA CYS A 3 0.66 -19.35 4.92
C CYS A 3 -0.49 -18.63 5.65
N SER A 4 -0.27 -18.21 6.89
CA SER A 4 -1.30 -17.58 7.73
C SER A 4 -1.16 -16.07 7.83
N LYS A 5 -0.11 -15.47 7.27
CA LYS A 5 0.12 -14.02 7.32
C LYS A 5 0.60 -13.51 5.96
N PHE A 6 -0.12 -12.53 5.43
CA PHE A 6 0.24 -11.81 4.22
C PHE A 6 0.47 -10.33 4.57
N LEU A 7 1.59 -9.78 4.11
CA LEU A 7 1.93 -8.38 4.27
C LEU A 7 2.19 -7.78 2.90
N LEU A 8 1.40 -6.77 2.54
CA LEU A 8 1.59 -5.96 1.35
C LEU A 8 2.05 -4.57 1.76
N ILE A 9 3.17 -4.12 1.21
CA ILE A 9 3.72 -2.78 1.47
C ILE A 9 3.75 -2.04 0.14
N SER A 10 3.15 -0.85 0.12
CA SER A 10 3.19 0.10 -0.99
C SER A 10 3.86 1.39 -0.52
N ILE A 11 4.78 1.90 -1.32
CA ILE A 11 5.43 3.21 -1.08
C ILE A 11 5.07 4.11 -2.25
N ASP A 12 4.24 5.11 -1.98
CA ASP A 12 3.69 5.99 -2.99
C ASP A 12 4.80 6.83 -3.65
N CYS A 13 4.76 6.92 -4.98
CA CYS A 13 5.73 7.66 -5.79
C CYS A 13 7.20 7.16 -5.69
N TRP A 14 7.46 5.98 -5.11
CA TRP A 14 8.82 5.44 -5.06
C TRP A 14 9.28 4.96 -6.42
N ARG A 15 10.34 5.57 -6.95
CA ARG A 15 10.89 5.23 -8.25
C ARG A 15 11.78 4.01 -8.18
N CYS A 16 11.79 3.24 -9.27
CA CYS A 16 12.66 2.08 -9.38
C CYS A 16 14.15 2.44 -9.33
N ASP A 17 14.56 3.64 -9.75
CA ASP A 17 15.97 4.10 -9.76
C ASP A 17 16.42 4.74 -8.44
N ALA A 18 15.60 4.68 -7.39
CA ALA A 18 15.90 5.18 -6.05
C ALA A 18 16.42 4.08 -5.09
N LEU A 19 17.03 3.03 -5.63
CA LEU A 19 17.58 1.88 -4.90
C LEU A 19 18.99 1.54 -5.40
N SER A 20 19.89 1.12 -4.49
CA SER A 20 21.24 0.66 -4.86
C SER A 20 21.22 -0.52 -5.84
N ARG A 21 20.20 -1.39 -5.76
CA ARG A 21 20.04 -2.59 -6.59
C ARG A 21 19.79 -2.29 -8.07
N THR A 22 19.24 -1.12 -8.36
CA THR A 22 18.83 -0.68 -9.71
C THR A 22 19.58 0.57 -10.15
N ASN A 23 20.20 1.28 -9.21
CA ASN A 23 21.01 2.47 -9.44
C ASN A 23 22.29 2.39 -8.58
N PRO A 24 23.43 1.97 -9.17
CA PRO A 24 24.70 1.82 -8.46
C PRO A 24 25.27 3.11 -7.84
N SER A 25 24.74 4.28 -8.19
CA SER A 25 25.16 5.56 -7.60
C SER A 25 24.56 5.84 -6.22
N LEU A 26 23.54 5.06 -5.80
CA LEU A 26 22.85 5.22 -4.53
C LEU A 26 23.28 4.15 -3.51
N LEU A 27 23.21 4.52 -2.23
CA LEU A 27 23.48 3.62 -1.11
C LEU A 27 22.20 3.47 -0.27
N THR A 28 21.60 2.28 -0.30
CA THR A 28 20.42 1.92 0.49
C THR A 28 20.68 0.71 1.40
N PRO A 29 21.71 0.74 2.27
CA PRO A 29 22.20 -0.45 2.96
C PRO A 29 21.17 -1.11 3.88
N LYS A 30 20.31 -0.32 4.55
CA LYS A 30 19.23 -0.87 5.38
C LYS A 30 18.20 -1.64 4.54
N PHE A 31 17.85 -1.12 3.37
CA PHE A 31 16.93 -1.79 2.45
C PHE A 31 17.57 -3.04 1.86
N ASP A 32 18.86 -2.99 1.53
CA ASP A 32 19.59 -4.13 0.99
C ASP A 32 19.66 -5.28 1.98
N VAL A 33 19.93 -4.99 3.25
CA VAL A 33 19.90 -5.99 4.33
C VAL A 33 18.50 -6.54 4.52
N LEU A 34 17.48 -5.68 4.59
CA LEU A 34 16.08 -6.09 4.81
C LEU A 34 15.55 -7.00 3.71
N THR A 35 15.92 -6.74 2.46
CA THR A 35 15.38 -7.42 1.28
C THR A 35 16.37 -8.42 0.68
N ARG A 36 17.46 -8.77 1.37
CA ARG A 36 18.54 -9.64 0.84
C ARG A 36 17.99 -10.98 0.35
N ASP A 37 17.02 -11.52 1.08
CA ASP A 37 16.46 -12.85 0.83
C ASP A 37 15.16 -12.78 -0.01
N TYR A 38 14.86 -11.61 -0.60
CA TYR A 38 13.66 -11.34 -1.39
C TYR A 38 14.01 -11.30 -2.88
N ALA A 39 13.08 -11.75 -3.72
CA ALA A 39 13.20 -11.60 -5.16
C ALA A 39 12.88 -10.16 -5.62
N LEU A 40 13.65 -9.65 -6.57
CA LEU A 40 13.37 -8.38 -7.26
C LEU A 40 12.76 -8.66 -8.63
N ALA A 41 11.58 -8.10 -8.87
CA ALA A 41 10.97 -8.10 -10.21
C ALA A 41 11.45 -6.86 -10.98
N GLU A 42 12.41 -7.03 -11.90
CA GLU A 42 12.97 -5.93 -12.72
C GLU A 42 11.94 -5.34 -13.70
N ARG A 43 10.93 -6.12 -14.06
CA ARG A 43 9.84 -5.74 -14.96
C ARG A 43 8.51 -5.79 -14.21
N PHE A 44 8.25 -4.74 -13.43
CA PHE A 44 7.02 -4.58 -12.66
C PHE A 44 6.42 -3.21 -12.96
N PHE A 45 5.32 -3.19 -13.73
CA PHE A 45 4.73 -1.97 -14.25
C PHE A 45 3.35 -1.74 -13.63
N VAL A 46 3.08 -0.50 -13.24
CA VAL A 46 1.75 -0.06 -12.82
C VAL A 46 0.83 0.11 -14.04
N THR A 47 -0.45 -0.15 -13.86
CA THR A 47 -1.50 0.03 -14.87
C THR A 47 -1.89 1.49 -15.05
N ALA A 48 -1.63 2.33 -14.05
CA ALA A 48 -1.85 3.77 -14.07
C ALA A 48 -0.80 4.50 -13.22
N PRO A 49 -0.38 5.71 -13.61
CA PRO A 49 0.64 6.48 -12.87
C PRO A 49 0.08 7.28 -11.68
N ALA A 50 -1.24 7.25 -11.43
CA ALA A 50 -1.87 7.96 -10.32
C ALA A 50 -2.24 7.01 -9.17
N THR A 51 -2.11 7.47 -7.92
CA THR A 51 -2.30 6.68 -6.69
C THR A 51 -3.59 5.87 -6.70
N ARG A 52 -4.76 6.52 -6.82
CA ARG A 52 -6.06 5.86 -6.75
C ARG A 52 -6.21 4.75 -7.80
N PRO A 53 -6.10 5.03 -9.10
CA PRO A 53 -6.27 3.99 -10.10
C PRO A 53 -5.20 2.88 -9.99
N SER A 54 -3.95 3.21 -9.66
CA SER A 54 -2.89 2.21 -9.46
C SER A 54 -3.22 1.24 -8.32
N HIS A 55 -3.64 1.74 -7.16
CA HIS A 55 -4.03 0.89 -6.03
C HIS A 55 -5.33 0.13 -6.28
N THR A 56 -6.30 0.74 -6.97
CA THR A 56 -7.53 0.02 -7.36
C THR A 56 -7.20 -1.13 -8.30
N SER A 57 -6.32 -0.94 -9.28
CA SER A 57 -5.85 -2.05 -10.13
C SER A 57 -5.10 -3.12 -9.32
N LEU A 58 -4.24 -2.73 -8.38
CA LEU A 58 -3.53 -3.66 -7.49
C LEU A 58 -4.49 -4.54 -6.69
N PHE A 59 -5.56 -3.96 -6.14
CA PHE A 59 -6.53 -4.70 -5.32
C PHE A 59 -7.57 -5.46 -6.14
N THR A 60 -7.88 -5.04 -7.36
CA THR A 60 -8.93 -5.70 -8.17
C THR A 60 -8.35 -6.69 -9.18
N GLY A 61 -7.07 -6.56 -9.54
CA GLY A 61 -6.47 -7.28 -10.66
C GLY A 61 -6.95 -6.78 -12.03
N LEU A 62 -7.63 -5.64 -12.08
CA LEU A 62 -8.26 -5.09 -13.27
C LEU A 62 -7.56 -3.81 -13.75
N TYR A 63 -7.68 -3.48 -15.03
CA TYR A 63 -7.23 -2.20 -15.57
C TYR A 63 -8.19 -1.04 -15.21
N PRO A 64 -7.72 0.22 -15.30
CA PRO A 64 -8.55 1.41 -15.09
C PRO A 64 -9.90 1.43 -15.80
N PHE A 65 -9.94 0.95 -17.05
CA PHE A 65 -11.17 0.91 -17.84
C PHE A 65 -12.17 -0.16 -17.38
N GLU A 66 -11.72 -1.15 -16.62
CA GLU A 66 -12.56 -2.24 -16.09
C GLU A 66 -13.10 -1.91 -14.69
N HIS A 67 -12.33 -1.22 -13.85
CA HIS A 67 -12.77 -0.83 -12.51
C HIS A 67 -13.32 0.61 -12.43
N GLY A 68 -13.16 1.44 -13.46
CA GLY A 68 -13.80 2.75 -13.59
C GLY A 68 -13.12 3.92 -12.87
N LEU A 69 -11.91 3.73 -12.32
CA LEU A 69 -11.10 4.82 -11.77
C LEU A 69 -10.06 5.19 -12.82
N PHE A 70 -10.21 6.37 -13.44
CA PHE A 70 -9.26 6.86 -14.45
C PHE A 70 -8.31 7.94 -13.92
N GLY A 71 -8.54 8.42 -12.69
CA GLY A 71 -7.74 9.48 -12.09
C GLY A 71 -8.06 9.71 -10.62
N GLN A 72 -7.32 10.63 -9.99
CA GLN A 72 -7.37 10.87 -8.54
C GLN A 72 -8.69 11.50 -8.05
N THR A 73 -9.44 12.16 -8.93
CA THR A 73 -10.69 12.88 -8.59
C THR A 73 -11.95 12.01 -8.67
N TYR A 74 -11.84 10.79 -9.19
CA TYR A 74 -12.99 9.87 -9.32
C TYR A 74 -13.38 9.33 -7.95
N LEU A 75 -14.65 9.50 -7.58
CA LEU A 75 -15.14 9.15 -6.25
C LEU A 75 -15.23 7.64 -6.02
N LYS A 76 -15.72 6.87 -7.00
CA LYS A 76 -16.03 5.43 -6.83
C LYS A 76 -15.65 4.61 -8.05
N MET A 77 -15.44 3.32 -7.82
CA MET A 77 -15.31 2.29 -8.85
C MET A 77 -16.68 1.87 -9.39
N PHE A 78 -16.69 1.12 -10.49
CA PHE A 78 -17.91 0.46 -10.94
C PHE A 78 -18.43 -0.51 -9.87
N ALA A 79 -19.75 -0.64 -9.79
CA ALA A 79 -20.40 -1.48 -8.79
C ALA A 79 -20.10 -2.97 -9.04
N GLY A 80 -20.01 -3.74 -7.95
CA GLY A 80 -19.87 -5.20 -8.00
C GLY A 80 -18.46 -5.71 -8.32
N VAL A 81 -17.46 -4.82 -8.38
CA VAL A 81 -16.07 -5.23 -8.61
C VAL A 81 -15.48 -5.79 -7.31
N THR A 82 -15.19 -7.09 -7.31
CA THR A 82 -14.48 -7.74 -6.19
C THR A 82 -13.08 -7.17 -6.04
N ASN A 83 -12.66 -6.98 -4.78
CA ASN A 83 -11.31 -6.55 -4.45
C ASN A 83 -10.64 -7.55 -3.49
N LEU A 84 -9.31 -7.56 -3.48
CA LEU A 84 -8.43 -8.46 -2.74
C LEU A 84 -8.75 -8.45 -1.24
N LEU A 85 -8.99 -7.27 -0.66
CA LEU A 85 -9.25 -7.13 0.77
C LEU A 85 -10.59 -7.78 1.14
N GLN A 86 -11.62 -7.58 0.32
CA GLN A 86 -12.90 -8.26 0.48
C GLN A 86 -12.77 -9.78 0.30
N ALA A 87 -12.06 -10.23 -0.73
CA ALA A 87 -11.87 -11.67 -0.99
C ALA A 87 -11.16 -12.38 0.18
N PHE A 88 -10.17 -11.72 0.80
CA PHE A 88 -9.52 -12.24 2.00
C PHE A 88 -10.46 -12.24 3.22
N ALA A 89 -11.23 -11.17 3.41
CA ALA A 89 -12.21 -11.11 4.51
C ALA A 89 -13.29 -12.20 4.37
N ASP A 90 -13.80 -12.44 3.16
CA ASP A 90 -14.78 -13.50 2.87
C ASP A 90 -14.19 -14.90 3.09
N ALA A 91 -12.88 -15.06 2.93
CA ALA A 91 -12.13 -16.28 3.24
C ALA A 91 -11.79 -16.44 4.74
N GLY A 92 -12.26 -15.52 5.60
CA GLY A 92 -12.06 -15.59 7.05
C GLY A 92 -10.73 -15.02 7.55
N PHE A 93 -10.03 -14.21 6.74
CA PHE A 93 -8.84 -13.51 7.19
C PHE A 93 -9.23 -12.26 8.00
N GLU A 94 -8.44 -11.95 9.03
CA GLU A 94 -8.43 -10.62 9.61
C GLU A 94 -7.71 -9.68 8.64
N VAL A 95 -8.43 -8.71 8.09
CA VAL A 95 -7.90 -7.77 7.09
C VAL A 95 -7.79 -6.37 7.68
N SER A 96 -6.63 -5.74 7.56
CA SER A 96 -6.45 -4.34 7.93
C SER A 96 -5.40 -3.63 7.09
N GLY A 97 -5.68 -2.37 6.78
CA GLY A 97 -4.83 -1.44 6.06
C GLY A 97 -4.47 -0.23 6.92
N ARG A 98 -3.23 0.24 6.78
CA ARG A 98 -2.70 1.42 7.48
C ARG A 98 -1.96 2.31 6.47
N SER A 99 -2.29 3.59 6.45
CA SER A 99 -1.83 4.53 5.44
C SER A 99 -1.41 5.87 6.06
N GLN A 100 -0.30 6.43 5.60
CA GLN A 100 0.05 7.83 5.90
C GLN A 100 -0.86 8.84 5.19
N ARG A 101 -1.66 8.38 4.22
CA ARG A 101 -2.62 9.21 3.49
C ARG A 101 -3.92 8.41 3.28
N PRO A 102 -4.69 8.12 4.34
CA PRO A 102 -5.85 7.23 4.23
C PRO A 102 -6.98 7.84 3.38
N ASP A 103 -7.01 9.17 3.26
CA ASP A 103 -7.99 9.91 2.48
C ASP A 103 -7.98 9.58 0.98
N VAL A 104 -6.86 9.09 0.44
CA VAL A 104 -6.81 8.64 -0.96
C VAL A 104 -7.72 7.45 -1.22
N PHE A 105 -8.09 6.69 -0.19
CA PHE A 105 -8.95 5.51 -0.32
C PHE A 105 -10.42 5.79 -0.05
N ARG A 106 -10.78 7.04 0.29
CA ARG A 106 -12.18 7.39 0.58
C ARG A 106 -13.10 7.12 -0.60
N PHE A 107 -14.30 6.68 -0.24
CA PHE A 107 -15.43 6.31 -1.11
C PHE A 107 -15.20 5.05 -1.96
N LEU A 108 -14.08 4.35 -1.78
CA LEU A 108 -13.80 3.10 -2.46
C LEU A 108 -14.32 1.92 -1.63
N ASP A 109 -14.66 0.82 -2.30
CA ASP A 109 -15.30 -0.33 -1.64
C ASP A 109 -14.43 -0.99 -0.55
N TYR A 110 -13.13 -0.73 -0.60
CA TYR A 110 -12.16 -1.19 0.39
C TYR A 110 -11.75 -0.13 1.43
N GLU A 111 -12.36 1.06 1.42
CA GLU A 111 -12.21 2.08 2.46
C GLU A 111 -12.41 1.50 3.89
N PRO A 112 -13.40 0.64 4.16
CA PRO A 112 -13.62 0.12 5.52
C PRO A 112 -12.44 -0.67 6.11
N PHE A 113 -11.55 -1.19 5.26
CA PHE A 113 -10.35 -1.88 5.70
C PHE A 113 -9.18 -0.91 5.97
N MET A 114 -9.27 0.35 5.54
CA MET A 114 -8.19 1.32 5.58
C MET A 114 -8.32 2.26 6.78
N GLY A 115 -7.20 2.50 7.47
CA GLY A 115 -7.11 3.52 8.51
C GLY A 115 -5.80 4.30 8.47
N PRO A 116 -5.67 5.34 9.33
CA PRO A 116 -4.42 6.07 9.48
C PRO A 116 -3.29 5.16 9.96
N LEU A 117 -2.04 5.48 9.63
CA LEU A 117 -0.85 4.76 10.09
C LEU A 117 -0.75 4.81 11.62
N ASP A 118 -0.96 5.99 12.18
CA ASP A 118 -1.04 6.25 13.62
C ASP A 118 -2.37 6.93 13.94
N PRO A 119 -3.35 6.21 14.53
CA PRO A 119 -4.65 6.77 14.88
C PRO A 119 -4.61 7.86 15.96
N ALA A 120 -3.50 8.02 16.68
CA ALA A 120 -3.40 8.97 17.78
C ALA A 120 -3.08 10.40 17.32
N ILE A 121 -2.76 10.60 16.03
CA ILE A 121 -2.37 11.91 15.49
C ILE A 121 -3.10 12.22 14.18
N ASP A 122 -3.29 13.51 13.92
CA ASP A 122 -3.92 13.96 12.68
C ASP A 122 -2.91 14.06 11.53
N ASP A 123 -1.72 14.60 11.79
CA ASP A 123 -0.66 14.74 10.79
C ASP A 123 0.17 13.46 10.67
N GLN A 124 -0.23 12.62 9.72
CA GLN A 124 0.42 11.34 9.45
C GLN A 124 1.85 11.45 8.90
N THR A 125 2.34 12.65 8.55
CA THR A 125 3.76 12.83 8.21
C THR A 125 4.67 12.66 9.43
N LEU A 126 4.13 12.89 10.63
CA LEU A 126 4.80 12.70 11.92
C LEU A 126 4.43 11.37 12.60
N ALA A 127 3.70 10.49 11.89
CA ALA A 127 3.18 9.24 12.45
C ALA A 127 4.29 8.33 12.95
N SER A 128 4.06 7.80 14.16
CA SER A 128 4.86 6.69 14.65
C SER A 128 4.51 5.42 13.89
N ILE A 129 5.51 4.61 13.59
CA ILE A 129 5.27 3.26 13.06
C ILE A 129 4.88 2.27 14.16
N GLU A 130 5.02 2.65 15.44
CA GLU A 130 4.80 1.79 16.60
C GLU A 130 3.40 1.15 16.63
N PRO A 131 2.27 1.89 16.43
CA PRO A 131 0.94 1.27 16.39
C PRO A 131 0.80 0.24 15.25
N THR A 132 1.51 0.47 14.15
CA THR A 132 1.56 -0.45 13.02
C THR A 132 2.39 -1.70 13.35
N LEU A 133 3.52 -1.58 14.05
CA LEU A 133 4.30 -2.72 14.51
C LEU A 133 3.48 -3.60 15.47
N GLN A 134 2.80 -2.98 16.44
CA GLN A 134 1.92 -3.69 17.36
C GLN A 134 0.81 -4.45 16.65
N MET A 135 0.27 -3.90 15.56
CA MET A 135 -0.72 -4.58 14.71
C MET A 135 -0.13 -5.81 14.00
N LEU A 136 1.14 -5.78 13.58
CA LEU A 136 1.82 -6.91 12.93
C LEU A 136 2.22 -8.00 13.94
N GLU A 137 2.64 -7.59 15.14
CA GLU A 137 3.09 -8.47 16.22
C GLU A 137 1.94 -9.15 16.96
N ARG A 138 0.73 -8.58 16.88
CA ARG A 138 -0.47 -9.12 17.53
C ARG A 138 -0.67 -10.60 17.17
N PHE A 139 -0.69 -11.44 18.20
CA PHE A 139 -1.07 -12.83 18.06
C PHE A 139 -2.56 -12.92 17.67
N ALA A 140 -2.86 -13.69 16.64
CA ALA A 140 -4.21 -13.99 16.20
C ALA A 140 -4.31 -15.46 15.81
N THR A 141 -5.45 -16.07 16.12
CA THR A 141 -5.79 -17.43 15.69
C THR A 141 -6.25 -17.46 14.23
N ALA A 142 -6.91 -16.39 13.77
CA ALA A 142 -7.30 -16.22 12.38
C ALA A 142 -6.09 -15.84 11.51
N PRO A 143 -6.06 -16.27 10.24
CA PRO A 143 -5.05 -15.83 9.31
C PRO A 143 -5.21 -14.33 9.00
N GLN A 144 -4.15 -13.65 8.59
CA GLN A 144 -4.09 -12.19 8.53
C GLN A 144 -3.65 -11.70 7.15
N LEU A 145 -4.31 -10.65 6.66
CA LEU A 145 -3.81 -9.80 5.58
C LEU A 145 -3.60 -8.39 6.14
N ARG A 146 -2.40 -7.84 5.92
CA ARG A 146 -2.01 -6.50 6.34
C ARG A 146 -1.54 -5.71 5.15
N PHE A 147 -2.04 -4.50 5.00
CA PHE A 147 -1.60 -3.56 3.98
C PHE A 147 -1.01 -2.32 4.62
N LEU A 148 0.21 -1.94 4.22
CA LEU A 148 0.89 -0.72 4.66
C LEU A 148 1.13 0.19 3.47
N HIS A 149 0.75 1.45 3.60
CA HIS A 149 0.92 2.46 2.57
C HIS A 149 1.68 3.66 3.12
N PHE A 150 2.89 3.86 2.61
CA PHE A 150 3.74 5.00 2.94
C PHE A 150 3.58 6.08 1.88
N TRP A 151 3.42 7.33 2.32
CA TRP A 151 3.24 8.51 1.47
C TRP A 151 4.45 9.44 1.47
N TYR A 152 5.42 9.22 2.37
CA TYR A 152 6.53 10.15 2.62
C TYR A 152 7.28 10.62 1.36
N THR A 153 7.54 9.71 0.40
CA THR A 153 8.25 10.03 -0.85
C THR A 153 7.46 10.89 -1.83
N HIS A 154 6.14 11.05 -1.63
CA HIS A 154 5.29 11.89 -2.48
C HIS A 154 5.66 13.38 -2.38
N GLY A 155 6.26 13.84 -1.28
CA GLY A 155 6.70 15.23 -1.13
C GLY A 155 7.77 15.68 -2.15
N GLY A 156 8.54 14.75 -2.71
CA GLY A 156 9.63 15.06 -3.65
C GLY A 156 9.19 15.57 -5.03
N TYR A 157 7.91 15.44 -5.40
CA TYR A 157 7.40 15.80 -6.74
C TYR A 157 6.85 17.24 -6.81
N GLY A 158 7.60 18.21 -6.28
CA GLY A 158 7.30 19.64 -6.45
C GLY A 158 6.98 20.42 -5.17
N LEU A 159 7.13 19.83 -3.99
CA LEU A 159 7.28 20.60 -2.75
C LEU A 159 8.78 20.74 -2.49
N SER A 160 9.35 21.80 -3.04
CA SER A 160 10.67 22.29 -2.60
C SER A 160 10.61 22.60 -1.11
N GLY A 161 11.26 21.76 -0.30
CA GLY A 161 11.63 22.06 1.09
C GLY A 161 10.48 22.13 2.10
N MET A 162 10.54 21.29 3.12
CA MET A 162 10.53 21.88 4.46
C MET A 162 11.97 22.25 4.81
#